data_AF-A0A381XW97-F1
#
_entry.id   AF-A0A381XW97-F1
#
_cell.length_a   1.000
_cell.length_b   1.000
_cell.length_c   1.000
_cell.angle_alpha   90.00
_cell.angle_beta   90.00
_cell.angle_gamma   90.00
#
_symmetry.space_group_name_H-M   'P 1'
#
loop_
_entity.id
_entity.type
_entity.pdbx_description
1 polymer ?
#
loop_
_entity_poly.entity_id
_entity_poly.type
_entity_poly.pdbx_seq_one_letter_code
_entity_poly.pdbx_strand_id
1 'polypeptide(L)' 'MDKFLVIDLNMKLKSARTNFEKKYILAQIERFNGNITKTADFIGMDRTALHRKIKDLDIKPKEKFKNIVRYK' A
#
# COMPACT_ATOMS: atom_id res chain seq x y z
N MET A 1 -17.78 -6.72 9.47
CA MET A 1 -16.66 -5.79 9.19
C MET A 1 -15.60 -6.55 8.40
N ASP A 2 -15.11 -5.99 7.29
CA ASP A 2 -14.05 -6.61 6.50
C ASP A 2 -12.83 -6.92 7.39
N LYS A 3 -12.50 -8.21 7.50
CA LYS A 3 -11.40 -8.72 8.34
C LYS A 3 -10.04 -8.11 7.94
N PHE A 4 -9.96 -7.57 6.72
CA PHE A 4 -8.78 -6.97 6.13
C PHE A 4 -8.29 -5.70 6.87
N LEU A 5 -9.20 -4.87 7.39
CA LEU A 5 -8.85 -3.58 8.02
C LEU A 5 -8.61 -3.65 9.54
N VAL A 6 -8.82 -4.81 10.16
CA VAL A 6 -8.61 -4.96 11.61
C VAL A 6 -7.12 -4.83 11.95
N ILE A 7 -6.80 -3.95 12.89
CA ILE A 7 -5.47 -3.82 13.49
C ILE A 7 -5.38 -4.85 14.61
N ASP A 8 -4.36 -5.71 14.56
CA ASP A 8 -4.08 -6.67 15.63
C ASP A 8 -3.27 -5.99 16.74
N LEU A 9 -3.88 -5.85 17.92
CA LEU A 9 -3.29 -5.21 19.09
C LEU A 9 -2.30 -6.11 19.84
N ASN A 10 -2.22 -7.40 19.50
CA ASN A 10 -1.26 -8.33 20.11
C ASN A 10 0.11 -8.30 19.43
N MET A 11 0.33 -7.40 18.46
CA MET A 11 1.60 -7.22 17.77
C MET A 11 2.49 -6.19 18.48
N LYS A 12 3.82 -6.40 18.45
CA LYS A 12 4.78 -5.35 18.84
C LYS A 12 4.58 -4.10 17.98
N LEU A 13 4.77 -2.90 18.55
CA LEU A 13 4.55 -1.61 17.87
C LEU A 13 5.24 -1.52 16.50
N LYS A 14 6.49 -1.99 16.39
CA LYS A 14 7.23 -2.01 15.11
C LYS A 14 6.46 -2.80 14.04
N SER A 15 6.05 -4.02 14.37
CA SER A 15 5.32 -4.91 13.46
C SER A 15 3.92 -4.37 13.16
N ALA A 16 3.24 -3.81 14.16
CA ALA A 16 1.92 -3.19 13.99
C ALA A 16 1.97 -2.01 13.00
N ARG A 17 2.97 -1.13 13.11
CA ARG A 17 3.20 -0.03 12.17
C ARG A 17 3.40 -0.53 10.75
N THR A 18 4.26 -1.53 10.55
CA THR A 18 4.51 -2.11 9.23
C THR A 18 3.25 -2.76 8.64
N ASN A 19 2.48 -3.48 9.46
CA ASN A 19 1.24 -4.12 9.03
C ASN A 19 0.17 -3.09 8.63
N PHE A 20 -0.01 -2.05 9.45
CA PHE A 20 -0.90 -0.93 9.14
C PHE A 20 -0.47 -0.23 7.85
N GLU A 21 0.80 0.13 7.72
CA GLU A 21 1.34 0.83 6.53
C GLU A 21 1.07 0.01 5.26
N LYS A 22 1.31 -1.30 5.30
CA LYS A 22 1.01 -2.22 4.18
C LYS A 22 -0.46 -2.19 3.79
N LYS A 23 -1.37 -2.36 4.76
CA LYS A 23 -2.82 -2.36 4.52
C LYS A 23 -3.31 -1.02 4.00
N TYR A 24 -2.84 0.07 4.60
CA TYR A 24 -3.20 1.44 4.23
C TYR A 24 -2.79 1.74 2.78
N ILE A 25 -1.53 1.51 2.42
CA ILE A 25 -1.04 1.77 1.07
C ILE A 25 -1.82 0.94 0.05
N LEU A 26 -2.03 -0.36 0.31
CA LEU A 26 -2.79 -1.23 -0.59
C LEU A 26 -4.24 -0.75 -0.78
N ALA A 27 -4.92 -0.35 0.30
CA ALA A 27 -6.28 0.19 0.21
C ALA A 27 -6.34 1.49 -0.61
N GLN A 28 -5.36 2.39 -0.47
CA GLN A 28 -5.32 3.62 -1.28
C GLN A 28 -5.00 3.33 -2.75
N ILE A 29 -4.09 2.39 -3.04
CA ILE A 29 -3.81 1.96 -4.42
C ILE A 29 -5.09 1.40 -5.07
N GLU A 30 -5.83 0.54 -4.36
CA GLU A 30 -7.09 0.00 -4.87
C GLU A 30 -8.15 1.10 -5.09
N ARG A 31 -8.25 2.06 -4.17
CA ARG A 31 -9.14 3.22 -4.28
C ARG A 31 -8.89 4.05 -5.54
N PHE A 32 -7.64 4.17 -5.96
CA PHE A 32 -7.27 4.89 -7.19
C PHE A 32 -7.04 3.96 -8.39
N ASN A 33 -7.62 2.75 -8.38
CA ASN A 33 -7.55 1.77 -9.45
C ASN A 33 -6.12 1.43 -9.91
N GLY A 34 -5.15 1.46 -8.99
CA GLY A 34 -3.74 1.21 -9.28
C GLY A 34 -2.95 2.44 -9.73
N ASN A 35 -3.54 3.63 -9.79
CA ASN A 35 -2.84 4.86 -10.18
C ASN A 35 -1.90 5.34 -9.06
N ILE A 36 -0.61 5.03 -9.20
CA ILE A 36 0.40 5.35 -8.18
C ILE A 36 0.61 6.86 -8.03
N THR A 37 0.51 7.65 -9.10
CA THR A 37 0.67 9.11 -9.02
C THR A 37 -0.45 9.71 -8.17
N LYS A 38 -1.72 9.41 -8.47
CA LYS A 38 -2.86 9.87 -7.66
C LYS A 38 -2.79 9.38 -6.22
N THR A 39 -2.31 8.15 -6.02
CA THR A 39 -2.11 7.59 -4.68
C THR A 39 -1.05 8.38 -3.91
N ALA A 40 0.10 8.64 -4.53
CA ALA A 40 1.22 9.40 -3.97
C ALA A 40 0.77 10.82 -3.58
N ASP A 41 0.09 11.51 -4.49
CA ASP A 41 -0.47 12.85 -4.25
C ASP A 41 -1.45 12.83 -3.07
N PHE A 42 -2.37 11.85 -3.01
CA PHE A 42 -3.36 11.76 -1.95
C PHE A 42 -2.75 11.46 -0.58
N ILE A 43 -1.80 10.54 -0.49
CA ILE A 43 -1.15 10.18 0.78
C ILE A 43 -0.06 11.18 1.18
N GLY A 44 0.25 12.17 0.33
CA GLY A 44 1.29 13.17 0.57
C GLY A 44 2.72 12.59 0.54
N MET A 45 2.97 11.60 -0.32
CA MET A 45 4.28 10.96 -0.46
C MET A 45 4.82 11.19 -1.87
N ASP A 46 6.14 11.38 -2.00
CA ASP A 46 6.78 11.35 -3.32
C ASP A 46 6.50 10.03 -4.03
N ARG A 47 6.22 10.09 -5.33
CA ARG A 47 5.88 8.92 -6.14
C ARG A 47 6.97 7.84 -6.11
N THR A 48 8.25 8.24 -6.16
CA THR A 48 9.39 7.31 -6.15
C THR A 48 9.55 6.67 -4.77
N ALA A 49 9.36 7.46 -3.70
CA ALA A 49 9.35 6.94 -2.34
C ALA A 49 8.22 5.92 -2.13
N LEU A 50 7.02 6.19 -2.64
CA LEU A 50 5.88 5.26 -2.59
C LEU A 50 6.20 3.98 -3.36
N HIS A 51 6.79 4.08 -4.55
CA HIS A 51 7.22 2.91 -5.32
C HIS A 51 8.20 2.03 -4.55
N ARG A 52 9.23 2.63 -3.94
CA ARG A 52 10.20 1.87 -3.12
C ARG A 52 9.52 1.21 -1.93
N LYS A 53 8.60 1.93 -1.26
CA LYS A 53 7.83 1.41 -0.14
C LYS A 53 6.97 0.20 -0.51
N ILE A 54 6.29 0.23 -1.65
CA ILE A 54 5.48 -0.90 -2.17
C ILE A 54 6.35 -2.16 -2.33
N LYS A 55 7.57 -2.00 -2.85
CA LYS A 55 8.55 -3.09 -3.00
C LYS A 55 9.03 -3.60 -1.64
N ASP A 56 9.44 -2.71 -0.75
CA ASP A 56 9.98 -3.06 0.57
C ASP A 56 8.94 -3.77 1.45
N LEU A 57 7.66 -3.42 1.32
CA LEU A 57 6.55 -4.01 2.07
C LEU A 57 5.98 -5.30 1.43
N ASP A 58 6.56 -5.76 0.31
CA ASP A 58 6.05 -6.87 -0.51
C ASP A 58 4.54 -6.73 -0.77
N ILE A 59 4.11 -5.53 -1.18
CA ILE A 59 2.73 -5.29 -1.59
C ILE A 59 2.59 -5.84 -3.00
N LYS A 60 1.94 -7.00 -3.13
CA LYS A 60 1.60 -7.59 -4.42
C LYS A 60 0.25 -7.04 -4.85
N PRO A 61 0.18 -6.16 -5.87
CA PRO A 61 -1.09 -5.75 -6.43
C PRO A 61 -1.81 -7.01 -6.94
N LYS A 62 -3.13 -7.10 -6.74
CA LYS A 62 -3.94 -8.17 -7.36
C LYS A 62 -3.61 -8.23 -8.87
N GLU A 63 -3.62 -9.43 -9.47
CA GLU A 63 -3.30 -9.69 -10.89
C GLU A 63 -3.86 -8.61 -11.86
N LYS A 64 -5.06 -8.10 -11.55
CA LYS A 64 -5.77 -7.02 -12.27
C LYS A 64 -4.97 -5.71 -12.44
N PHE A 65 -3.95 -5.44 -11.61
CA PHE A 65 -3.18 -4.18 -11.62
C PHE A 65 -1.73 -4.33 -12.07
N LYS A 66 -1.29 -5.55 -12.45
CA LYS A 66 0.09 -5.83 -12.91
C LYS A 66 0.54 -4.96 -14.08
N ASN A 67 -0.39 -4.51 -14.93
CA ASN A 67 -0.10 -3.70 -16.11
C ASN A 67 -0.05 -2.18 -15.83
N ILE A 68 -0.48 -1.74 -14.65
CA ILE A 68 -0.55 -0.31 -14.28
C ILE A 68 0.67 0.11 -13.46
N VAL A 69 1.25 -0.83 -12.69
CA VAL A 69 2.54 -0.66 -12.01
C VAL A 69 3.67 -0.99 -12.99
N ARG A 70 3.79 -0.25 -14.10
CA ARG A 70 5.02 -0.29 -14.90
C ARG A 70 6.11 0.39 -14.07
N TYR A 71 6.96 -0.44 -13.47
CA TYR A 71 8.26 -0.03 -12.97
C TYR A 71 9.05 0.47 -14.19
N LYS A 72 9.25 1.78 -14.27
CA LYS A 72 10.18 2.39 -15.20
C LYS A 72 11.39 2.84 -14.40
#